data_AF-A0A672UPP2-F1
#
_entry.id   AF-A0A672UPP2-F1
#
_cell.length_a   1.000
_cell.length_b   1.000
_cell.length_c   1.000
_cell.angle_alpha   90.00
_cell.angle_beta   90.00
_cell.angle_gamma   90.00
#
_symmetry.space_group_name_H-M   'P 1'
#
loop_
_entity.id
_entity.type
_entity.pdbx_description
1 polymer ?
#
loop_
_entity_poly.entity_id
_entity_poly.type
_entity_poly.pdbx_seq_one_letter_code
_entity_poly.pdbx_strand_id
1 'polypeptide(L)'
;QGRPQTPSCQAPVPAAPPPPDPSFAEVLRLVQSGQEPPGVRRPRASPTGDTPTASRLPPPAKPWEGRPAEPARRRGPQHGSARR
;
A
#
# COMPACT_ATOMS: atom_id res chain seq x y z
N GLN A 1 57.47 7.55 15.60
CA GLN A 1 56.27 7.82 14.77
C GLN A 1 55.36 6.61 14.90
N GLY A 2 54.26 6.77 15.62
CA GLY A 2 53.33 5.68 15.97
C GLY A 2 52.43 5.33 14.81
N ARG A 3 52.22 4.03 14.56
CA ARG A 3 51.24 3.55 13.59
C ARG A 3 49.81 3.78 14.12
N PRO A 4 48.86 4.27 13.30
CA PRO A 4 47.48 4.42 13.73
C PRO A 4 46.85 3.04 13.92
N GLN A 5 46.17 2.85 15.07
CA GLN A 5 45.43 1.63 15.35
C GLN A 5 44.10 1.67 14.58
N THR A 6 43.84 0.62 13.80
CA THR A 6 42.54 0.35 13.19
C THR A 6 41.52 0.03 14.29
N PRO A 7 40.30 0.61 14.28
CA PRO A 7 39.26 0.17 15.18
C PRO A 7 38.90 -1.28 14.84
N SER A 8 39.09 -2.17 15.81
CA SER A 8 38.67 -3.56 15.73
C SER A 8 37.18 -3.61 15.45
N CYS A 9 36.80 -4.17 14.30
CA CYS A 9 35.41 -4.48 13.98
C CYS A 9 34.95 -5.60 14.92
N GLN A 10 34.43 -5.24 16.09
CA GLN A 10 33.65 -6.19 16.89
C GLN A 10 32.46 -6.62 16.04
N ALA A 11 32.40 -7.92 15.75
CA ALA A 11 31.23 -8.52 15.12
C ALA A 11 30.01 -8.28 16.03
N PRO A 12 28.83 -7.93 15.49
CA PRO A 12 27.62 -7.84 16.28
C PRO A 12 27.36 -9.20 16.93
N VAL A 13 27.20 -9.20 18.25
CA VAL A 13 26.75 -10.37 19.01
C VAL A 13 25.44 -10.85 18.38
N PRO A 14 25.28 -12.15 18.05
CA PRO A 14 24.05 -12.63 17.46
C PRO A 14 22.89 -12.30 18.41
N ALA A 15 21.97 -11.47 17.94
CA ALA A 15 20.77 -11.13 18.69
C ALA A 15 19.98 -12.42 18.94
N ALA A 16 19.50 -12.60 20.17
CA ALA A 16 18.63 -13.70 20.53
C ALA A 16 17.44 -13.76 19.54
N PRO A 17 16.97 -14.97 19.17
CA PRO A 17 15.85 -15.11 18.27
C PRO A 17 14.63 -14.36 18.84
N PRO A 18 13.81 -13.73 17.97
CA PRO A 18 12.62 -13.04 18.44
C PRO A 18 11.69 -14.03 19.15
N PRO A 19 10.96 -13.60 20.19
CA PRO A 19 9.98 -14.44 20.84
C PRO A 19 8.92 -14.91 19.83
N PRO A 20 8.31 -16.09 20.04
CA PRO A 20 7.26 -16.59 19.17
C PRO A 20 6.06 -15.64 19.17
N ASP A 21 5.41 -15.52 18.01
CA ASP A 21 4.17 -14.75 17.88
C ASP A 21 3.06 -15.35 18.76
N PRO A 22 2.20 -14.52 19.37
CA PRO A 22 1.10 -15.00 20.20
C PRO A 22 0.06 -15.76 19.39
N SER A 23 -0.59 -16.74 20.02
CA SER A 23 -1.76 -17.39 19.44
C SER A 23 -2.94 -16.43 19.29
N PHE A 24 -3.88 -16.74 18.39
CA PHE A 24 -5.07 -15.92 18.18
C PHE A 24 -5.91 -15.73 19.46
N ALA A 25 -6.06 -16.78 20.27
CA ALA A 25 -6.79 -16.69 21.54
C ALA A 25 -6.12 -15.72 22.53
N GLU A 26 -4.79 -15.70 22.56
CA GLU A 26 -4.00 -14.78 23.38
C GLU A 26 -4.22 -13.32 22.95
N VAL A 27 -4.17 -13.07 21.63
CA VAL A 27 -4.44 -11.75 21.04
C VAL A 27 -5.85 -11.28 21.42
N LEU A 28 -6.86 -12.14 21.28
CA LEU A 28 -8.23 -11.80 21.65
C LEU A 28 -8.36 -11.45 23.14
N ARG A 29 -7.69 -12.19 24.02
CA ARG A 29 -7.71 -11.91 25.47
C ARG A 29 -7.10 -10.54 25.78
N LEU A 30 -5.99 -10.17 25.11
CA LEU A 30 -5.37 -8.85 25.24
C LEU A 30 -6.31 -7.75 24.78
N VAL A 31 -6.94 -7.91 23.62
CA VAL A 31 -7.92 -6.94 23.09
C VAL A 31 -9.10 -6.76 24.07
N GLN A 32 -9.63 -7.85 24.60
CA GLN A 32 -10.75 -7.82 25.56
C GLN A 32 -10.37 -7.17 26.90
N SER A 33 -9.13 -7.31 27.34
CA SER A 33 -8.63 -6.63 28.55
C SER A 33 -8.22 -5.18 28.31
N GLY A 34 -8.35 -4.67 27.08
CA GLY A 34 -7.95 -3.32 26.70
C GLY A 34 -6.44 -3.15 26.53
N GLN A 35 -5.68 -4.25 26.53
CA GLN A 35 -4.25 -4.25 26.28
C GLN A 35 -3.95 -4.35 24.78
N GLU A 36 -2.88 -3.67 24.35
CA GLU A 36 -2.43 -3.73 22.97
C GLU A 36 -1.73 -5.06 22.67
N PRO A 37 -2.11 -5.79 21.61
CA PRO A 37 -1.37 -6.94 21.14
C PRO A 37 0.04 -6.58 20.64
N PRO A 38 1.02 -7.49 20.77
CA PRO A 38 2.36 -7.27 20.23
C PRO A 38 2.31 -7.07 18.70
N GLY A 39 3.18 -6.19 18.20
CA GLY A 39 3.29 -5.90 16.77
C GLY A 39 2.34 -4.81 16.25
N VAL A 40 1.48 -4.24 17.10
CA VAL A 40 0.65 -3.10 16.70
C VAL A 40 1.53 -1.88 16.43
N ARG A 41 1.44 -1.38 15.20
CA ARG A 41 2.10 -0.14 14.78
C ARG A 41 1.11 1.00 14.94
N ARG A 42 1.53 2.08 15.59
CA ARG A 42 0.79 3.35 15.66
C ARG A 42 1.46 4.35 14.72
N PRO A 43 0.99 4.51 13.48
CA PRO A 43 1.57 5.48 12.56
C PRO A 43 1.43 6.88 13.17
N ARG A 44 2.52 7.65 13.18
CA ARG A 44 2.46 9.08 13.51
C ARG A 44 1.88 9.81 12.30
N ALA A 45 0.57 9.74 12.15
CA ALA A 45 -0.16 10.50 11.15
C ALA A 45 -0.64 11.83 11.75
N SER A 46 -0.51 12.91 10.98
CA SER A 46 -1.09 14.21 11.31
C SER A 46 -1.98 14.65 10.14
N PRO A 47 -3.09 15.36 10.40
CA PRO A 47 -3.90 15.93 9.32
C PRO A 47 -3.05 16.89 8.48
N THR A 48 -3.04 16.72 7.17
CA THR A 48 -2.30 17.62 6.27
C THR A 48 -2.93 19.00 6.17
N GLY A 49 -4.24 19.12 6.43
CA GLY A 49 -4.97 20.39 6.38
C GLY A 49 -5.25 20.93 4.98
N ASP A 50 -4.90 20.20 3.92
CA ASP A 50 -5.11 20.62 2.54
C ASP A 50 -6.60 20.80 2.20
N THR A 51 -6.89 21.86 1.43
CA THR A 51 -8.21 22.10 0.84
C THR A 51 -8.08 22.14 -0.68
N PRO A 52 -8.77 21.24 -1.42
CA PRO A 52 -9.77 20.30 -0.89
C PRO A 52 -9.12 19.03 -0.30
N THR A 53 -9.81 18.37 0.64
CA THR A 53 -9.37 17.07 1.20
C THR A 53 -9.08 16.08 0.08
N ALA A 54 -8.11 15.17 0.25
CA ALA A 54 -7.71 14.21 -0.78
C ALA A 54 -8.88 13.46 -1.46
N SER A 55 -9.97 13.17 -0.73
CA SER A 55 -11.19 12.54 -1.26
C SER A 55 -11.95 13.37 -2.30
N ARG A 56 -11.70 14.68 -2.33
CA ARG A 56 -12.31 15.64 -3.25
C ARG A 56 -11.41 15.96 -4.45
N LEU A 57 -10.16 15.50 -4.46
CA LEU A 57 -9.28 15.67 -5.61
C LEU A 57 -9.75 14.77 -6.76
N PRO A 58 -9.71 15.24 -8.02
CA PRO A 58 -9.96 14.37 -9.17
C PRO A 58 -9.00 13.19 -9.17
N PRO A 59 -9.47 11.96 -9.47
CA PRO A 59 -8.60 10.82 -9.62
C PRO A 59 -7.55 11.09 -10.72
N PRO A 60 -6.28 10.70 -10.51
CA PRO A 60 -5.29 10.74 -11.58
C PRO A 60 -5.75 9.82 -12.73
N ALA A 61 -5.54 10.28 -13.96
CA ALA A 61 -5.84 9.49 -15.15
C ALA A 61 -5.05 8.18 -15.12
N LYS A 62 -5.72 7.07 -15.40
CA LYS A 62 -5.07 5.78 -15.54
C LYS A 62 -4.25 5.79 -16.84
N PRO A 63 -3.08 5.13 -16.87
CA PRO A 63 -2.21 5.14 -18.06
C PRO A 63 -2.86 4.52 -19.31
N TRP A 64 -3.91 3.71 -19.16
CA TRP A 64 -4.66 3.12 -20.28
C TRP A 64 -5.84 3.95 -20.78
N GLU A 65 -6.19 5.07 -20.14
CA GLU A 65 -7.31 5.95 -20.55
C GLU A 65 -6.94 6.85 -21.74
N GLY A 66 -5.65 6.97 -22.08
CA GLY A 66 -5.17 7.72 -23.24
C GLY A 66 -5.30 6.99 -24.59
N ARG A 67 -5.91 5.80 -24.62
CA ARG A 67 -6.14 5.10 -25.90
C ARG A 67 -7.33 5.76 -26.58
N PRO A 68 -7.20 6.28 -27.82
CA PRO A 68 -8.36 6.78 -28.54
C PRO A 68 -9.37 5.62 -28.64
N ALA A 69 -10.58 5.85 -28.12
CA ALA A 69 -11.69 4.96 -28.41
C ALA A 69 -11.82 4.92 -29.93
N GLU A 70 -11.60 3.75 -30.54
CA GLU A 70 -11.92 3.54 -31.94
C GLU A 70 -13.36 4.05 -32.13
N PRO A 71 -13.63 4.94 -33.10
CA PRO A 71 -14.99 5.43 -33.29
C PRO A 71 -15.86 4.21 -33.51
N ALA A 72 -16.79 3.96 -32.58
CA ALA A 72 -17.76 2.89 -32.70
C ALA A 72 -18.35 3.01 -34.10
N ARG A 73 -17.97 2.10 -35.00
CA ARG A 73 -18.44 2.11 -36.39
C ARG A 73 -19.95 2.08 -36.28
N ARG A 74 -20.60 3.21 -36.56
CA ARG A 74 -22.05 3.30 -36.60
C ARG A 74 -22.50 2.19 -37.54
N ARG A 75 -23.10 1.13 -37.01
CA ARG A 75 -23.81 0.15 -37.82
C ARG A 75 -24.88 0.94 -38.55
N GLY A 76 -24.62 1.24 -39.83
CA GLY A 76 -25.61 1.83 -40.71
C GLY A 76 -26.81 0.90 -40.82
N PRO A 77 -28.02 1.43 -41.09
CA PRO A 77 -29.21 0.58 -41.25
C PRO A 77 -28.99 -0.36 -42.44
N GLN A 78 -28.82 -1.66 -42.17
CA GLN A 78 -28.87 -2.70 -43.19
C GLN A 78 -30.32 -3.15 -43.33
N HIS A 79 -31.03 -2.62 -44.33
CA HIS A 79 -32.21 -3.30 -44.86
C HIS A 79 -32.25 -3.08 -46.37
N GLY A 80 -31.62 -4.00 -47.10
CA GLY A 80 -31.89 -4.21 -48.51
C GLY A 80 -33.27 -4.83 -48.64
N SER A 81 -34.26 -4.04 -49.07
CA SER A 81 -35.56 -4.57 -49.47
C SER A 81 -35.44 -5.10 -50.90
N ALA A 82 -35.73 -6.40 -51.02
CA ALA A 82 -35.66 -7.20 -52.23
C ALA A 82 -36.37 -6.52 -53.42
N ARG A 83 -35.74 -6.66 -54.59
CA ARG A 83 -36.35 -6.36 -55.88
C ARG A 83 -37.56 -7.28 -56.09
N ARG A 84 -38.63 -6.70 -56.62
CA ARG A 84 -39.87 -7.37 -57.01
C ARG A 84 -39.73 -7.94 -58.41
#